data_AF-A0A539E5L2-F1
#
_entry.id   AF-A0A539E5L2-F1
#
_cell.length_a   1.000
_cell.length_b   1.000
_cell.length_c   1.000
_cell.angle_alpha   90.00
_cell.angle_beta   90.00
_cell.angle_gamma   90.00
#
_symmetry.space_group_name_H-M   'P 1'
#
loop_
_entity.id
_entity.type
_entity.pdbx_description
1 polymer ?
#
loop_
_entity_poly.entity_id
_entity_poly.type
_entity_poly.pdbx_seq_one_letter_code
_entity_poly.pdbx_strand_id
1 'polypeptide(L)'
;MRMTQRWPTLLALALVISGCGTTQPAKFYLLTPTSSAPKNGSVNLNVGLGPMVFPAYLEHNRIMTRTGTHSLEAAASHHWAEPL
;
A
#
# COMPACT_ATOMS: atom_id res chain seq x y z
N MET A 1 20.61 33.33 -39.43
CA MET A 1 20.72 33.37 -37.95
C MET A 1 19.47 32.81 -37.24
N ARG A 2 18.85 31.72 -37.73
CA ARG A 2 17.67 31.06 -37.10
C ARG A 2 18.03 29.82 -36.26
N MET A 3 19.29 29.38 -36.32
CA MET A 3 19.75 28.12 -35.70
C MET A 3 20.06 28.29 -34.21
N THR A 4 20.53 29.46 -33.79
CA THR A 4 20.86 29.79 -32.39
C THR A 4 19.64 29.92 -31.48
N GLN A 5 18.47 30.27 -32.04
CA GLN A 5 17.24 30.46 -31.25
C GLN A 5 16.47 29.15 -31.00
N ARG A 6 16.72 28.10 -31.78
CA ARG A 6 16.05 26.79 -31.60
C ARG A 6 16.69 25.95 -30.50
N TRP A 7 17.96 26.17 -30.21
CA TRP A 7 18.73 25.45 -29.20
C TRP A 7 18.20 25.62 -27.77
N PRO A 8 17.92 26.85 -27.27
CA PRO A 8 17.40 27.02 -25.91
C PRO A 8 16.01 26.40 -25.73
N THR A 9 15.14 26.47 -26.74
CA THR A 9 13.82 25.80 -26.72
C THR A 9 13.92 24.28 -26.67
N LEU A 10 14.87 23.67 -27.41
CA LEU A 10 15.10 22.24 -27.36
C LEU A 10 15.66 21.78 -26.01
N LEU A 11 16.55 22.58 -25.42
CA LEU A 11 17.13 22.30 -24.11
C LEU A 11 16.08 22.40 -22.99
N ALA A 12 15.22 23.42 -23.02
CA ALA A 12 14.12 23.58 -22.08
C ALA A 12 13.11 22.43 -22.20
N LEU A 13 12.78 22.01 -23.43
CA LEU A 13 11.89 20.88 -23.67
C LEU A 13 12.49 19.56 -23.16
N ALA A 14 13.79 19.33 -23.38
CA ALA A 14 14.48 18.15 -22.86
C ALA A 14 14.48 18.11 -21.33
N LEU A 15 14.65 19.26 -20.66
CA LEU A 15 14.58 19.34 -19.20
C LEU A 15 13.20 18.98 -18.67
N VAL A 16 12.13 19.46 -19.31
CA VAL A 16 10.75 19.16 -18.91
C VAL A 16 10.42 17.67 -19.06
N ILE A 17 10.92 17.01 -20.11
CA ILE A 17 10.64 15.59 -20.35
C ILE A 17 11.47 14.69 -19.43
N SER A 18 12.66 15.12 -18.98
CA SER A 18 13.49 14.37 -18.02
C SER A 18 12.89 14.22 -16.61
N GLY A 19 11.87 15.02 -16.28
CA GLY A 19 11.15 14.93 -15.00
C GLY A 19 10.11 13.80 -14.92
N CYS A 20 9.88 13.06 -16.01
CA CYS A 20 8.95 11.93 -16.04
C CYS A 20 9.60 10.70 -15.35
N GLY A 21 9.73 10.77 -14.02
CA GLY A 21 10.24 9.69 -13.19
C GLY A 21 9.23 8.54 -13.04
N THR A 22 9.74 7.32 -12.97
CA THR A 22 8.94 6.12 -12.72
C THR A 22 8.48 6.10 -11.25
N THR A 23 7.17 6.01 -11.02
CA THR A 23 6.60 5.85 -9.68
C THR A 23 6.85 4.43 -9.17
N GLN A 24 7.10 4.26 -7.88
CA GLN A 24 7.23 2.91 -7.31
C GLN A 24 5.96 2.08 -7.60
N PRO A 25 6.12 0.82 -8.05
CA PRO A 25 4.97 -0.04 -8.32
C PRO A 25 4.25 -0.39 -7.01
N ALA A 26 2.92 -0.34 -7.03
CA ALA A 26 2.09 -0.72 -5.89
C ALA A 26 2.14 -2.24 -5.66
N LYS A 27 2.23 -2.65 -4.39
CA LYS A 27 2.21 -4.04 -3.93
C LYS A 27 0.99 -4.29 -3.06
N PHE A 28 0.24 -5.34 -3.36
CA PHE A 28 -0.95 -5.75 -2.63
C PHE A 28 -0.72 -7.04 -1.86
N TYR A 29 -1.23 -7.12 -0.64
CA TYR A 29 -1.04 -8.24 0.27
C TYR A 29 -2.39 -8.78 0.74
N LEU A 30 -2.55 -10.10 0.73
CA LEU A 30 -3.72 -10.80 1.24
C LEU A 30 -3.30 -11.62 2.46
N LEU A 31 -4.14 -11.64 3.50
CA LEU A 31 -3.91 -12.48 4.67
C LEU A 31 -4.26 -13.94 4.35
N THR A 32 -3.27 -14.81 4.39
CA THR A 32 -3.47 -16.24 4.23
C THR A 32 -3.51 -16.91 5.61
N PRO A 33 -4.56 -17.69 5.94
CA PRO A 33 -4.64 -18.38 7.21
C PRO A 33 -3.54 -19.44 7.31
N THR A 34 -2.71 -19.35 8.35
CA THR A 34 -1.74 -20.40 8.66
C THR A 34 -2.44 -21.52 9.42
N SER A 35 -2.81 -22.60 8.72
CA SER A 35 -3.43 -23.77 9.36
C SER A 35 -2.42 -24.53 10.22
N SER A 36 -2.42 -24.29 11.52
CA SER A 36 -1.77 -25.17 12.50
C SER A 36 -2.47 -25.07 13.86
N ALA A 37 -3.78 -25.36 13.88
CA ALA A 37 -4.42 -25.73 15.13
C ALA A 37 -4.32 -27.25 15.28
N PRO A 38 -3.86 -27.79 16.44
CA PRO A 38 -3.98 -29.22 16.69
C PRO A 38 -5.46 -29.61 16.58
N LYS A 39 -5.73 -30.75 15.94
CA LYS A 39 -7.05 -31.37 15.93
C LYS A 39 -7.35 -31.87 17.35
N ASN A 40 -7.68 -30.96 18.27
CA ASN A 40 -8.26 -31.36 19.54
C ASN A 40 -9.59 -32.06 19.24
N GLY A 41 -9.82 -33.19 19.93
CA GLY A 41 -10.91 -34.12 19.67
C GLY A 41 -12.25 -33.41 19.48
N SER A 42 -13.07 -33.98 18.59
CA SER A 42 -14.36 -33.47 18.17
C SER A 42 -15.29 -33.19 19.35
N VAL A 43 -15.28 -31.96 19.84
CA VAL A 43 -16.35 -31.43 20.68
C VAL A 43 -17.39 -30.85 19.73
N ASN A 44 -18.65 -31.29 19.84
CA ASN A 44 -19.78 -30.68 19.12
C ASN A 44 -20.09 -29.32 19.75
N LEU A 45 -19.23 -28.34 19.52
CA LEU A 45 -19.39 -26.96 19.97
C LEU A 45 -19.55 -26.05 18.76
N ASN A 46 -20.70 -25.40 18.67
CA ASN A 46 -20.94 -24.37 17.66
C ASN A 46 -20.38 -23.04 18.17
N VAL A 47 -19.39 -22.49 17.46
CA VAL A 47 -18.83 -21.17 17.75
C VAL A 47 -19.21 -20.22 16.63
N GLY A 48 -20.04 -19.23 16.94
CA GLY A 48 -20.35 -18.13 16.03
C GLY A 48 -19.30 -17.04 16.13
N LEU A 49 -18.87 -16.51 14.99
CA LEU A 49 -18.07 -15.29 14.93
C LEU A 49 -19.01 -14.12 14.62
N GLY A 50 -19.00 -13.11 15.49
CA GLY A 50 -19.72 -11.86 15.25
C GLY A 50 -18.95 -10.93 14.30
N PRO A 51 -19.56 -9.81 13.89
CA PRO A 51 -18.89 -8.79 13.09
C PRO A 51 -17.64 -8.26 13.81
N MET A 52 -16.55 -8.08 13.07
CA MET A 52 -15.36 -7.39 13.57
C MET A 52 -15.45 -5.91 13.22
N VAL A 53 -15.21 -5.04 14.21
CA VAL A 53 -15.20 -3.59 14.04
C VAL A 53 -13.76 -3.12 14.09
N PHE A 54 -13.34 -2.45 13.02
CA PHE A 54 -12.01 -1.87 12.93
C PHE A 54 -12.04 -0.38 13.27
N PRO A 55 -10.96 0.17 13.85
CA PRO A 55 -10.79 1.61 13.95
C PRO A 55 -10.80 2.25 12.56
N ALA A 56 -11.37 3.46 12.45
CA ALA A 56 -11.50 4.19 11.18
C ALA A 56 -10.18 4.34 10.39
N TYR A 57 -9.03 4.38 11.08
CA TYR A 57 -7.72 4.47 10.41
C TYR A 57 -7.27 3.16 9.74
N LEU A 58 -7.90 2.02 10.04
CA LEU A 58 -7.63 0.71 9.44
C LEU A 58 -8.63 0.31 8.34
N GLU A 59 -9.75 1.02 8.19
CA GLU A 59 -10.77 0.75 7.16
C GLU A 59 -10.30 1.06 5.72
N HIS A 60 -9.02 1.36 5.53
CA HIS A 60 -8.42 1.69 4.25
C HIS A 60 -7.41 0.61 3.87
N ASN A 61 -7.22 0.40 2.57
CA ASN A 61 -6.23 -0.56 2.06
C ASN A 61 -4.76 -0.12 2.30
N ARG A 62 -4.46 0.92 3.06
CA ARG A 62 -3.08 1.34 3.34
C ARG A 62 -2.56 0.61 4.56
N ILE A 63 -1.37 0.02 4.44
CA ILE A 63 -0.72 -0.63 5.59
C ILE A 63 -0.22 0.46 6.54
N MET A 64 -0.69 0.43 7.79
CA MET A 64 -0.31 1.35 8.86
C MET A 64 0.80 0.72 9.71
N THR A 65 1.93 1.41 9.83
CA THR A 65 3.08 0.98 10.63
C THR A 65 3.31 1.95 11.78
N ARG A 66 3.53 1.44 12.99
CA ARG A 66 3.89 2.28 14.13
C ARG A 66 5.36 2.69 14.05
N THR A 67 5.62 3.99 14.00
CA THR A 67 6.99 4.56 13.88
C THR A 67 7.49 5.21 15.17
N GLY A 68 6.62 5.40 16.17
CA GLY A 68 6.99 5.92 17.48
C GLY A 68 5.96 5.58 18.54
N THR A 69 6.11 6.14 19.75
CA THR A 69 5.22 5.87 20.88
C THR A 69 3.76 6.21 20.54
N HIS A 70 3.53 7.27 19.77
CA HIS A 70 2.19 7.74 19.40
C HIS A 70 2.09 8.12 17.92
N SER A 71 2.94 7.55 17.07
CA SER A 71 2.99 7.86 15.64
C SER A 71 2.71 6.63 14.79
N LEU A 72 1.81 6.80 13.81
CA LEU A 72 1.50 5.84 12.78
C LEU A 72 1.86 6.46 11.43
N GLU A 73 2.49 5.67 10.57
CA GLU A 73 2.80 6.05 9.21
C GLU A 73 2.14 5.07 8.25
N ALA A 74 1.50 5.62 7.22
CA ALA A 74 0.84 4.84 6.20
C ALA A 74 1.83 4.55 5.06
N ALA A 75 1.95 3.30 4.65
CA ALA A 75 2.86 2.92 3.57
C ALA A 75 2.52 3.63 2.25
N ALA A 76 3.56 3.95 1.46
CA ALA A 76 3.43 4.72 0.23
C ALA A 76 3.02 3.84 -0.98
N SER A 77 3.58 2.62 -1.07
CA SER A 77 3.40 1.71 -2.21
C SER A 77 2.98 0.29 -1.79
N HIS A 78 2.61 0.09 -0.52
CA HIS A 78 2.19 -1.19 0.02
C HIS A 78 0.77 -1.11 0.57
N HIS A 79 -0.07 -2.05 0.14
CA HIS A 79 -1.51 -2.02 0.38
C HIS A 79 -2.04 -3.39 0.77
N TRP A 80 -3.09 -3.42 1.59
CA TRP A 80 -3.92 -4.61 1.72
C TRP A 80 -4.73 -4.80 0.43
N ALA A 81 -4.91 -6.05 0.03
CA ALA A 81 -5.76 -6.42 -1.11
C ALA A 81 -7.25 -6.14 -0.81
N GLU A 82 -7.62 -6.17 0.47
CA GLU A 82 -8.97 -5.94 0.97
C GLU A 82 -8.90 -4.93 2.14
N PRO A 83 -9.93 -4.12 2.38
CA PRO A 83 -10.04 -3.36 3.62
C PRO A 83 -10.01 -4.32 4.81
N LEU A 84 -9.31 -3.94 5.88
CA LEU A 84 -9.31 -4.71 7.11
C LEU A 84 -10.62 -4.50 7.87
#